data_AF-A0A8H7D1Z3-F1
#
_entry.id   AF-A0A8H7D1Z3-F1
#
_cell.length_a   1.000
_cell.length_b   1.000
_cell.length_c   1.000
_cell.angle_alpha   90.00
_cell.angle_beta   90.00
_cell.angle_gamma   90.00
#
_symmetry.space_group_name_H-M   'P 1'
#
loop_
_entity.id
_entity.type
_entity.pdbx_description
1 polymer ?
#
loop_
_entity_poly.entity_id
_entity_poly.type
_entity_poly.pdbx_seq_one_letter_code
_entity_poly.pdbx_strand_id
1 'polypeptide(L)'
;MTRKQRETEGGIPLAVTEFHLLSSRSYIFACASFEGGYEAGEIGIFTFEGDCTNSPILIANLELPDLNPGIYITNMIIQAGPFCANPISGTPFSKSNDNRIYMILLCYGTENWCRLFVHRRCFHSYVLDVDHVREKTGVTAVPWREWGPQNSRLLPGQNHQWNRHVHGERVVLPCVNRKIVQVLDFGIVPARADSDTVPVTSTVFSTELHLEPGPPWLDGIFRDTWTTALPYKSTLRALDEEYDLFLMDQDRIIGLRTSEFDPSHRMTVYTF
;
A
#
# COMPACT_ATOMS: atom_id res chain seq x y z
N MET A 1 -9.01 5.90 -30.95
CA MET A 1 -8.23 4.64 -31.06
C MET A 1 -8.70 3.72 -29.95
N THR A 2 -9.10 2.50 -30.29
CA THR A 2 -9.50 1.48 -29.33
C THR A 2 -8.26 0.95 -28.60
N ARG A 3 -8.39 0.70 -27.30
CA ARG A 3 -7.39 0.19 -26.32
C ARG A 3 -6.63 -1.10 -26.72
N LYS A 4 -6.85 -1.64 -27.93
CA LYS A 4 -6.34 -2.95 -28.34
C LYS A 4 -4.95 -2.84 -28.94
N GLN A 5 -4.04 -3.60 -28.33
CA GLN A 5 -2.66 -3.86 -28.71
C GLN A 5 -1.67 -2.74 -28.37
N ARG A 6 -1.44 -2.55 -27.07
CA ARG A 6 -0.11 -2.10 -26.63
C ARG A 6 0.88 -3.21 -26.98
N GLU A 7 1.89 -2.88 -27.78
CA GLU A 7 3.03 -3.75 -28.01
C GLU A 7 3.69 -4.01 -26.64
N THR A 8 3.78 -5.28 -26.26
CA THR A 8 4.44 -5.72 -25.05
C THR A 8 5.54 -6.67 -25.49
N GLU A 9 6.80 -6.38 -25.16
CA GLU A 9 7.85 -7.40 -25.22
C GLU A 9 7.59 -8.37 -24.07
N GLY A 10 7.13 -9.59 -24.39
CA GLY A 10 6.87 -10.63 -23.40
C GLY A 10 5.65 -10.39 -22.49
N GLY A 11 4.71 -9.50 -22.85
CA GLY A 11 3.49 -9.27 -22.07
C GLY A 11 3.61 -8.28 -20.91
N ILE A 12 4.79 -7.68 -20.70
CA ILE A 12 5.04 -6.70 -19.63
C ILE A 12 4.92 -5.27 -20.19
N PRO A 13 4.24 -4.33 -19.50
CA PRO A 13 4.19 -2.93 -19.91
C PRO A 13 5.58 -2.27 -19.93
N LEU A 14 5.85 -1.40 -20.90
CA LEU A 14 7.14 -0.70 -21.03
C LEU A 14 7.43 0.32 -19.91
N ALA A 15 6.42 0.70 -19.12
CA ALA A 15 6.50 1.75 -18.09
C ALA A 15 6.27 1.22 -16.66
N VAL A 16 6.79 0.03 -16.34
CA VAL A 16 6.75 -0.50 -14.97
C VAL A 16 7.68 0.32 -14.08
N THR A 17 7.12 0.92 -13.02
CA THR A 17 7.89 1.70 -12.05
C THR A 17 8.28 0.88 -10.82
N GLU A 18 7.44 -0.07 -10.41
CA GLU A 18 7.63 -0.83 -9.18
C GLU A 18 6.99 -2.22 -9.28
N PHE A 19 7.54 -3.18 -8.52
CA PHE A 19 7.12 -4.58 -8.48
C PHE A 19 7.01 -5.10 -7.05
N HIS A 20 5.95 -5.85 -6.75
CA HIS A 20 5.82 -6.55 -5.47
C HIS A 20 5.21 -7.93 -5.60
N LEU A 21 5.77 -8.89 -4.86
CA LEU A 21 5.21 -10.24 -4.73
C LEU A 21 3.89 -10.21 -3.95
N LEU A 22 2.88 -10.90 -4.48
CA LEU A 22 1.68 -11.31 -3.76
C LEU A 22 1.88 -12.69 -3.12
N SER A 23 2.54 -13.60 -3.82
CA SER A 23 2.87 -14.95 -3.35
C SER A 23 4.17 -15.42 -4.00
N SER A 24 4.56 -16.69 -3.79
CA SER A 24 5.67 -17.30 -4.54
C SER A 24 5.39 -17.45 -6.03
N ARG A 25 4.13 -17.30 -6.47
CA ARG A 25 3.71 -17.50 -7.86
C ARG A 25 2.99 -16.30 -8.46
N SER A 26 2.73 -15.26 -7.71
CA SER A 26 1.98 -14.10 -8.21
C SER A 26 2.52 -12.80 -7.66
N TYR A 27 2.32 -11.74 -8.42
CA TYR A 27 2.88 -10.43 -8.15
C TYR A 27 2.07 -9.31 -8.78
N ILE A 28 2.34 -8.09 -8.36
CA ILE A 28 1.77 -6.86 -8.91
C ILE A 28 2.85 -5.96 -9.48
N PHE A 29 2.49 -5.22 -10.52
CA PHE A 29 3.26 -4.08 -11.01
C PHE A 29 2.45 -2.81 -10.89
N ALA A 30 3.14 -1.72 -10.55
CA ALA A 30 2.63 -0.37 -10.77
C ALA A 30 3.14 0.14 -12.12
N CYS A 31 2.25 0.75 -12.89
CA CYS A 31 2.58 1.38 -14.15
C CYS A 31 2.04 2.80 -14.16
N ALA A 32 2.96 3.77 -14.26
CA ALA A 32 2.62 5.15 -14.57
C ALA A 32 2.70 5.30 -16.10
N SER A 33 1.55 5.34 -16.77
CA SER A 33 1.49 5.50 -18.23
C SER A 33 1.94 6.90 -18.62
N PHE A 34 3.06 7.03 -19.32
CA PHE A 34 3.54 8.31 -19.86
C PHE A 34 3.32 8.45 -21.38
N GLU A 35 3.09 7.36 -22.12
CA GLU A 35 3.04 7.39 -23.58
C GLU A 35 1.61 7.34 -24.15
N GLY A 36 1.32 8.28 -25.06
CA GLY A 36 0.13 8.25 -25.92
C GLY A 36 -1.06 9.09 -25.46
N GLY A 37 -0.89 9.98 -24.47
CA GLY A 37 -1.97 10.88 -24.01
C GLY A 37 -3.01 10.21 -23.12
N TYR A 38 -2.70 9.03 -22.56
CA TYR A 38 -3.51 8.36 -21.55
C TYR A 38 -2.93 8.62 -20.15
N GLU A 39 -3.74 9.25 -19.30
CA GLU A 39 -3.31 9.96 -18.08
C GLU A 39 -3.40 9.13 -16.78
N ALA A 40 -4.19 8.05 -16.76
CA ALA A 40 -4.43 7.26 -15.56
C ALA A 40 -3.41 6.11 -15.40
N GLY A 41 -2.93 5.91 -14.17
CA GLY A 41 -2.07 4.76 -13.83
C GLY A 41 -2.86 3.46 -13.68
N GLU A 42 -2.14 2.36 -13.66
CA GLU A 42 -2.73 1.02 -13.60
C GLU A 42 -1.89 0.08 -12.72
N ILE A 43 -2.56 -0.92 -12.13
CA ILE A 43 -1.94 -1.98 -11.34
C ILE A 43 -2.19 -3.32 -12.05
N GLY A 44 -1.14 -3.87 -12.65
CA GLY A 44 -1.18 -5.17 -13.29
C GLY A 44 -0.97 -6.29 -12.28
N ILE A 45 -1.79 -7.34 -12.32
CA ILE A 45 -1.67 -8.55 -11.51
C ILE A 45 -1.24 -9.71 -12.40
N PHE A 46 -0.12 -10.35 -12.06
CA PHE A 46 0.45 -11.43 -12.83
C PHE A 46 0.62 -12.69 -12.00
N THR A 47 0.64 -13.84 -12.67
CA THR A 47 1.01 -15.13 -12.08
C THR A 47 1.96 -15.91 -12.98
N PHE A 48 2.78 -16.75 -12.37
CA PHE A 48 3.54 -17.80 -13.02
C PHE A 48 2.72 -19.10 -12.99
N GLU A 49 2.80 -19.87 -14.07
CA GLU A 49 2.30 -21.23 -14.10
C GLU A 49 3.44 -22.23 -14.23
N GLY A 50 3.37 -23.31 -13.44
CA GLY A 50 4.24 -24.47 -13.61
C GLY A 50 5.72 -24.20 -13.37
N ASP A 51 6.57 -24.96 -14.06
CA ASP A 51 8.02 -24.82 -14.02
C ASP A 51 8.46 -23.47 -14.60
N CYS A 52 9.61 -22.97 -14.15
CA CYS A 52 10.14 -21.61 -14.37
C CYS A 52 10.36 -21.17 -15.84
N THR A 53 9.91 -21.97 -16.82
CA THR A 53 10.10 -21.76 -18.25
C THR A 53 8.95 -21.00 -18.91
N ASN A 54 7.81 -20.83 -18.24
CA ASN A 54 6.64 -20.15 -18.82
C ASN A 54 6.69 -18.64 -18.56
N SER A 55 6.31 -17.87 -19.59
CA SER A 55 6.12 -16.42 -19.45
C SER A 55 5.02 -16.12 -18.42
N PRO A 56 5.15 -15.04 -17.63
CA PRO A 56 4.10 -14.60 -16.73
C PRO A 56 2.79 -14.34 -17.46
N ILE A 57 1.67 -14.67 -16.81
CA ILE A 57 0.33 -14.45 -17.32
C ILE A 57 -0.26 -13.24 -16.61
N LEU A 58 -0.68 -12.23 -17.37
CA LEU A 58 -1.46 -11.10 -16.85
C LEU A 58 -2.89 -11.56 -16.57
N ILE A 59 -3.29 -11.53 -15.30
CA ILE A 59 -4.60 -11.98 -14.83
C ILE A 59 -5.62 -10.85 -14.86
N ALA A 60 -5.23 -9.70 -14.33
CA ALA A 60 -6.08 -8.53 -14.22
C ALA A 60 -5.27 -7.25 -14.35
N ASN A 61 -5.89 -6.22 -14.92
CA ASN A 61 -5.33 -4.88 -14.96
C ASN A 61 -6.28 -3.94 -14.24
N LEU A 62 -5.91 -3.52 -13.03
CA LEU A 62 -6.75 -2.70 -12.18
C LEU A 62 -6.52 -1.22 -12.50
N GLU A 63 -7.56 -0.55 -12.98
CA GLU A 63 -7.49 0.86 -13.36
C GLU A 63 -7.62 1.77 -12.14
N LEU A 64 -6.78 2.81 -12.07
CA LEU A 64 -6.97 3.91 -11.14
C LEU A 64 -8.10 4.85 -11.64
N PRO A 65 -8.60 5.76 -10.79
CA PRO A 65 -9.64 6.70 -11.20
C PRO A 65 -9.21 7.56 -12.40
N ASP A 66 -10.18 7.87 -13.26
CA ASP A 66 -9.99 8.82 -14.36
C ASP A 66 -9.57 10.20 -13.83
N LEU A 67 -8.56 10.80 -14.47
CA LEU A 67 -8.05 12.12 -14.14
C LEU A 67 -8.72 13.21 -14.98
N ASN A 68 -8.68 14.44 -14.47
CA ASN A 68 -9.00 15.61 -15.27
C ASN A 68 -7.91 15.86 -16.34
N PRO A 69 -8.29 16.41 -17.51
CA PRO A 69 -7.34 16.69 -18.59
C PRO A 69 -6.13 17.50 -18.12
N GLY A 70 -4.93 17.06 -18.52
CA GLY A 70 -3.66 17.71 -18.17
C GLY A 70 -3.07 17.28 -16.82
N ILE A 71 -3.76 16.41 -16.08
CA ILE A 71 -3.24 15.80 -14.85
C ILE A 71 -2.80 14.38 -15.17
N TYR A 72 -1.61 14.00 -14.70
CA TYR A 72 -1.04 12.68 -14.93
C TYR A 72 -0.31 12.19 -13.69
N ILE A 73 -0.18 10.88 -13.57
CA ILE A 73 0.61 10.26 -12.50
C ILE A 73 2.09 10.34 -12.89
N THR A 74 2.87 11.10 -12.12
CA THR A 74 4.32 11.21 -12.32
C THR A 74 5.10 10.14 -11.60
N ASN A 75 4.55 9.58 -10.53
CA ASN A 75 5.20 8.56 -9.73
C ASN A 75 4.19 7.63 -9.07
N MET A 76 4.55 6.35 -9.01
CA MET A 76 3.80 5.31 -8.35
C MET A 76 4.76 4.33 -7.69
N ILE A 77 4.76 4.31 -6.35
CA ILE A 77 5.65 3.48 -5.54
C ILE A 77 4.78 2.58 -4.68
N ILE A 78 4.98 1.27 -4.80
CA ILE A 78 4.34 0.27 -3.95
C ILE A 78 5.24 0.02 -2.74
N GLN A 79 4.64 -0.10 -1.56
CA GLN A 79 5.33 -0.49 -0.33
C GLN A 79 4.50 -1.56 0.39
N ALA A 80 5.20 -2.56 0.91
CA ALA A 80 4.62 -3.61 1.75
C ALA A 80 5.66 -4.12 2.74
N GLY A 81 5.18 -4.61 3.89
CA GLY A 81 6.04 -5.27 4.86
C GLY A 81 6.65 -6.58 4.34
N PRO A 82 7.76 -7.05 4.93
CA PRO A 82 8.40 -8.29 4.53
C PRO A 82 7.48 -9.50 4.70
N PHE A 83 7.66 -10.53 3.86
CA PHE A 83 7.05 -11.83 4.12
C PHE A 83 7.70 -12.48 5.34
N CYS A 84 6.90 -12.78 6.36
CA CYS A 84 7.37 -13.53 7.51
C CYS A 84 7.36 -15.03 7.15
N ALA A 85 8.52 -15.64 6.90
CA ALA A 85 8.62 -17.03 6.48
C ALA A 85 8.23 -18.02 7.60
N ASN A 86 8.60 -17.71 8.84
CA ASN A 86 8.36 -18.55 10.02
C ASN A 86 7.80 -17.68 11.16
N PRO A 87 6.52 -17.30 11.12
CA PRO A 87 5.91 -16.68 12.28
C PRO A 87 6.10 -17.58 13.51
N ILE A 88 6.61 -17.00 14.61
CA ILE A 88 6.78 -17.75 15.86
C ILE A 88 5.38 -18.07 16.39
N SER A 89 5.02 -19.36 16.34
CA SER A 89 3.73 -19.86 16.83
C SER A 89 3.56 -19.49 18.30
N GLY A 90 2.37 -18.98 18.66
CA GLY A 90 2.06 -18.56 20.02
C GLY A 90 2.49 -17.14 20.38
N THR A 91 3.10 -16.37 19.46
CA THR A 91 3.26 -14.93 19.69
C THR A 91 1.92 -14.21 19.50
N PRO A 92 1.50 -13.32 20.41
CA PRO A 92 0.18 -12.68 20.37
C PRO A 92 -0.09 -11.87 19.10
N PHE A 93 0.96 -11.55 18.34
CA PHE A 93 0.92 -10.58 17.25
C PHE A 93 1.40 -11.13 15.90
N SER A 94 1.59 -12.45 15.79
CA SER A 94 1.87 -13.08 14.50
C SER A 94 0.66 -12.93 13.56
N LYS A 95 0.66 -11.89 12.73
CA LYS A 95 -0.35 -11.70 11.68
C LYS A 95 -0.02 -12.55 10.46
N SER A 96 -1.04 -13.18 9.88
CA SER A 96 -0.87 -13.93 8.63
C SER A 96 -0.35 -13.01 7.52
N ASN A 97 0.59 -13.54 6.74
CA ASN A 97 1.04 -12.97 5.48
C ASN A 97 -0.14 -12.65 4.54
N ASP A 98 -1.29 -13.29 4.71
CA ASP A 98 -2.48 -13.07 3.88
C ASP A 98 -3.20 -11.75 4.14
N ASN A 99 -3.08 -11.22 5.36
CA ASN A 99 -3.84 -10.04 5.76
C ASN A 99 -3.10 -8.72 5.46
N ARG A 100 -1.86 -8.77 4.99
CA ARG A 100 -1.02 -7.57 4.83
C ARG A 100 -1.69 -6.45 4.04
N ILE A 101 -1.29 -5.22 4.35
CA ILE A 101 -1.65 -4.02 3.61
C ILE A 101 -0.54 -3.68 2.61
N TYR A 102 -0.94 -3.27 1.42
CA TYR A 102 -0.09 -2.54 0.48
C TYR A 102 -0.38 -1.06 0.65
N MET A 103 0.68 -0.25 0.74
CA MET A 103 0.60 1.20 0.62
C MET A 103 1.18 1.57 -0.75
N ILE A 104 0.35 2.20 -1.58
CA ILE A 104 0.75 2.68 -2.90
C ILE A 104 0.81 4.20 -2.82
N LEU A 105 2.01 4.75 -2.92
CA LEU A 105 2.25 6.18 -2.95
C LEU A 105 2.10 6.67 -4.40
N LEU A 106 1.16 7.59 -4.62
CA LEU A 106 0.85 8.17 -5.93
C LEU A 106 1.23 9.65 -5.92
N CYS A 107 1.84 10.12 -7.00
CA CYS A 107 2.08 11.54 -7.23
C CYS A 107 1.34 11.99 -8.49
N TYR A 108 0.40 12.94 -8.34
CA TYR A 108 -0.30 13.57 -9.44
C TYR A 108 0.35 14.94 -9.74
N GLY A 109 0.96 15.08 -10.92
CA GLY A 109 1.79 16.25 -11.22
C GLY A 109 3.04 16.31 -10.33
N THR A 110 3.40 17.48 -9.80
CA THR A 110 4.65 17.67 -9.02
C THR A 110 4.47 17.64 -7.51
N GLU A 111 3.28 17.95 -7.00
CA GLU A 111 3.09 18.27 -5.58
C GLU A 111 1.95 17.48 -4.90
N ASN A 112 1.07 16.83 -5.66
CA ASN A 112 -0.11 16.19 -5.09
C ASN A 112 0.16 14.71 -4.78
N TRP A 113 0.73 14.46 -3.61
CA TRP A 113 1.02 13.12 -3.12
C TRP A 113 -0.17 12.51 -2.38
N CYS A 114 -0.44 11.23 -2.64
CA CYS A 114 -1.45 10.45 -1.95
C CYS A 114 -0.98 9.05 -1.59
N ARG A 115 -1.61 8.49 -0.56
CA ARG A 115 -1.38 7.12 -0.13
C ARG A 115 -2.66 6.34 -0.35
N LEU A 116 -2.58 5.34 -1.20
CA LEU A 116 -3.63 4.36 -1.45
C LEU A 116 -3.32 3.08 -0.68
N PHE A 117 -4.13 2.76 0.32
CA PHE A 117 -4.00 1.53 1.10
C PHE A 117 -4.96 0.48 0.57
N VAL A 118 -4.47 -0.74 0.33
CA VAL A 118 -5.27 -1.85 -0.18
C VAL A 118 -4.81 -3.14 0.51
N HIS A 119 -5.73 -3.96 1.02
CA HIS A 119 -5.32 -5.27 1.53
C HIS A 119 -4.88 -6.19 0.40
N ARG A 120 -3.88 -7.02 0.68
CA ARG A 120 -3.44 -8.10 -0.22
C ARG A 120 -4.59 -8.98 -0.71
N ARG A 121 -5.56 -9.29 0.15
CA ARG A 121 -6.72 -10.13 -0.22
C ARG A 121 -7.49 -9.59 -1.43
N CYS A 122 -7.51 -8.28 -1.64
CA CYS A 122 -8.14 -7.67 -2.82
C CYS A 122 -7.37 -8.04 -4.10
N PHE A 123 -6.04 -7.95 -4.11
CA PHE A 123 -5.26 -8.41 -5.27
C PHE A 123 -5.28 -9.93 -5.40
N HIS A 124 -5.26 -10.64 -4.27
CA HIS A 124 -5.22 -12.10 -4.26
C HIS A 124 -6.52 -12.74 -4.75
N SER A 125 -7.68 -12.10 -4.58
CA SER A 125 -8.94 -12.64 -5.10
C SER A 125 -8.93 -12.81 -6.62
N TYR A 126 -8.23 -11.93 -7.35
CA TYR A 126 -8.05 -12.08 -8.79
C TYR A 126 -7.16 -13.28 -9.14
N VAL A 127 -6.18 -13.61 -8.29
CA VAL A 127 -5.29 -14.78 -8.48
C VAL A 127 -6.03 -16.10 -8.21
N LEU A 128 -7.00 -16.11 -7.29
CA LEU A 128 -7.79 -17.32 -7.00
C LEU A 128 -8.81 -17.63 -8.11
N ASP A 129 -9.18 -16.64 -8.92
CA ASP A 129 -10.17 -16.77 -9.99
C ASP A 129 -9.53 -17.06 -11.37
N VAL A 130 -8.25 -17.46 -11.40
CA VAL A 130 -7.48 -17.63 -12.65
C VAL A 130 -8.13 -18.61 -13.61
N ASP A 131 -8.68 -19.72 -13.12
CA ASP A 131 -9.35 -20.71 -13.97
C ASP A 131 -10.57 -20.11 -14.68
N HIS A 132 -11.36 -19.27 -13.99
CA HIS A 132 -12.49 -18.57 -14.59
C HIS A 132 -12.06 -17.46 -15.57
N VAL A 133 -10.97 -16.76 -15.25
CA VAL A 133 -10.39 -15.71 -16.11
C VAL A 133 -9.85 -16.32 -17.40
N ARG A 134 -9.33 -17.55 -17.38
CA ARG A 134 -8.84 -18.23 -18.60
C ARG A 134 -9.94 -18.61 -19.58
N GLU A 135 -11.10 -19.03 -19.08
CA GLU A 135 -12.24 -19.38 -19.92
C GLU A 135 -12.79 -18.15 -20.68
N LYS A 136 -12.68 -16.97 -20.07
CA LYS A 136 -12.95 -15.68 -20.71
C LYS A 136 -11.67 -15.16 -21.35
N THR A 137 -11.37 -15.59 -22.58
CA THR A 137 -10.16 -15.38 -23.40
C THR A 137 -9.51 -13.97 -23.51
N GLY A 138 -9.39 -13.18 -22.44
CA GLY A 138 -8.83 -11.84 -22.47
C GLY A 138 -8.49 -11.31 -21.08
N VAL A 139 -7.46 -10.46 -21.03
CA VAL A 139 -7.08 -9.70 -19.83
C VAL A 139 -8.28 -8.89 -19.37
N THR A 140 -8.70 -9.10 -18.12
CA THR A 140 -9.77 -8.32 -17.53
C THR A 140 -9.21 -6.97 -17.09
N ALA A 141 -9.52 -5.93 -17.86
CA ALA A 141 -9.41 -4.56 -17.39
C ALA A 141 -10.53 -4.31 -16.37
N VAL A 142 -10.16 -4.03 -15.12
CA VAL A 142 -11.11 -3.85 -14.02
C VAL A 142 -11.19 -2.36 -13.68
N PRO A 143 -12.31 -1.69 -13.97
CA PRO A 143 -12.44 -0.25 -13.73
C PRO A 143 -12.42 0.07 -12.24
N TRP A 144 -11.90 1.24 -11.87
CA TRP A 144 -11.81 1.69 -10.46
C TRP A 144 -13.11 1.49 -9.69
N ARG A 145 -14.27 1.83 -10.29
CA ARG A 145 -15.60 1.72 -9.67
C ARG A 145 -15.90 0.31 -9.13
N GLU A 146 -15.33 -0.72 -9.74
CA GLU A 146 -15.55 -2.11 -9.37
C GLU A 146 -14.66 -2.57 -8.21
N TRP A 147 -13.37 -2.23 -8.24
CA TRP A 147 -12.40 -2.77 -7.28
C TRP A 147 -11.99 -1.79 -6.18
N GLY A 148 -11.94 -0.49 -6.45
CA GLY A 148 -11.29 0.52 -5.62
C GLY A 148 -12.09 0.98 -4.40
N PRO A 149 -13.29 1.59 -4.56
CA PRO A 149 -13.98 2.32 -3.50
C PRO A 149 -14.15 1.56 -2.18
N GLN A 150 -14.47 0.27 -2.23
CA GLN A 150 -14.74 -0.53 -1.03
C GLN A 150 -13.50 -1.25 -0.48
N ASN A 151 -12.48 -1.49 -1.31
CA ASN A 151 -11.30 -2.27 -0.91
C ASN A 151 -10.08 -1.41 -0.61
N SER A 152 -10.21 -0.09 -0.74
CA SER A 152 -9.11 0.83 -0.58
C SER A 152 -9.41 1.99 0.38
N ARG A 153 -8.34 2.64 0.87
CA ARG A 153 -8.38 3.92 1.57
C ARG A 153 -7.40 4.87 0.92
N LEU A 154 -7.86 6.05 0.50
CA LEU A 154 -7.01 7.16 0.08
C LEU A 154 -6.82 8.14 1.23
N LEU A 155 -5.56 8.47 1.53
CA LEU A 155 -5.20 9.51 2.49
C LEU A 155 -4.19 10.49 1.85
N PRO A 156 -4.13 11.75 2.33
CA PRO A 156 -3.05 12.67 1.98
C PRO A 156 -1.68 12.04 2.20
N GLY A 157 -0.79 12.27 1.24
CA GLY A 157 0.58 11.78 1.23
C GLY A 157 1.59 12.91 1.24
N GLN A 158 2.83 12.58 1.52
CA GLN A 158 3.99 13.38 1.10
C GLN A 158 5.02 12.41 0.54
N ASN A 159 5.98 12.92 -0.22
CA ASN A 159 7.11 12.11 -0.64
C ASN A 159 7.94 11.73 0.60
N HIS A 160 8.02 10.43 0.89
CA HIS A 160 8.91 9.90 1.91
C HIS A 160 9.93 9.04 1.21
N GLN A 161 11.22 9.37 1.36
CA GLN A 161 12.29 8.68 0.65
C GLN A 161 12.56 7.25 1.16
N TRP A 162 11.94 6.83 2.28
CA TRP A 162 12.26 5.56 2.94
C TRP A 162 11.08 4.59 2.95
N ASN A 163 11.38 3.32 2.63
CA ASN A 163 10.40 2.31 2.22
C ASN A 163 10.01 1.28 3.30
N ARG A 164 10.12 1.60 4.60
CA ARG A 164 9.94 0.59 5.68
C ARG A 164 8.93 0.98 6.77
N HIS A 165 7.88 1.67 6.36
CA HIS A 165 6.81 2.10 7.26
C HIS A 165 5.69 1.06 7.44
N VAL A 166 5.68 -0.01 6.67
CA VAL A 166 4.59 -0.99 6.60
C VAL A 166 5.01 -2.33 7.20
N HIS A 167 4.21 -2.87 8.12
CA HIS A 167 4.37 -4.23 8.61
C HIS A 167 3.01 -4.90 8.81
N GLY A 168 2.78 -6.03 8.13
CA GLY A 168 1.49 -6.72 8.18
C GLY A 168 0.36 -5.78 7.75
N GLU A 169 -0.59 -5.53 8.63
CA GLU A 169 -1.73 -4.61 8.42
C GLU A 169 -1.52 -3.21 8.98
N ARG A 170 -0.31 -2.90 9.45
CA ARG A 170 -0.03 -1.64 10.12
C ARG A 170 0.95 -0.79 9.33
N VAL A 171 0.78 0.52 9.47
CA VAL A 171 1.61 1.54 8.83
C VAL A 171 1.98 2.62 9.84
N VAL A 172 3.25 2.97 9.93
CA VAL A 172 3.74 4.08 10.76
C VAL A 172 4.04 5.29 9.87
N LEU A 173 3.33 6.38 10.07
CA LEU A 173 3.51 7.63 9.35
C LEU A 173 4.11 8.69 10.28
N PRO A 174 5.13 9.45 9.84
CA PRO A 174 5.57 10.62 10.58
C PRO A 174 4.47 11.69 10.58
N CYS A 175 4.31 12.38 11.70
CA CYS A 175 3.55 13.62 11.75
C CYS A 175 4.47 14.82 11.47
N VAL A 176 3.87 16.00 11.24
CA VAL A 176 4.62 17.27 11.10
C VAL A 176 5.53 17.51 12.31
N ASN A 177 5.07 17.13 13.50
CA ASN A 177 5.92 17.06 14.69
C ASN A 177 6.67 15.72 14.70
N ARG A 178 8.00 15.75 14.58
CA ARG A 178 8.88 14.56 14.56
C ARG A 178 8.94 13.78 15.88
N LYS A 179 8.32 14.27 16.96
CA LYS A 179 8.09 13.53 18.21
C LYS A 179 6.75 12.80 18.23
N ILE A 180 5.96 12.93 17.18
CA ILE A 180 4.64 12.30 17.07
C ILE A 180 4.64 11.40 15.85
N VAL A 181 4.21 10.17 16.06
CA VAL A 181 3.97 9.23 14.97
C VAL A 181 2.50 8.84 14.95
N GLN A 182 1.97 8.66 13.75
CA GLN A 182 0.65 8.12 13.51
C GLN A 182 0.79 6.65 13.11
N VAL A 183 0.14 5.77 13.86
CA VAL A 183 0.03 4.35 13.52
C VAL A 183 -1.37 4.11 12.94
N LEU A 184 -1.41 3.65 11.70
CA LEU A 184 -2.63 3.16 11.05
C LEU A 184 -2.66 1.65 11.19
N ASP A 185 -3.74 1.08 11.72
CA ASP A 185 -3.97 -0.36 11.83
C ASP A 185 -5.22 -0.74 11.03
N PHE A 186 -5.02 -1.44 9.92
CA PHE A 186 -6.09 -1.93 9.04
C PHE A 186 -6.63 -3.29 9.49
N GLY A 187 -5.98 -3.94 10.45
CA GLY A 187 -6.45 -5.21 11.02
C GLY A 187 -7.36 -4.97 12.21
N ILE A 188 -8.47 -4.26 11.99
CA ILE A 188 -9.47 -4.00 13.04
C ILE A 188 -10.09 -5.35 13.45
N VAL A 189 -9.56 -5.91 14.53
CA VAL A 189 -10.20 -7.01 15.26
C VAL A 189 -11.02 -6.38 16.38
N PRO A 190 -12.27 -6.81 16.62
CA PRO A 190 -13.01 -6.42 17.83
C PRO A 190 -12.11 -6.64 19.05
N ALA A 191 -12.02 -5.63 19.93
CA ALA A 191 -11.13 -5.67 21.08
C ALA A 191 -11.30 -7.00 21.83
N ARG A 192 -10.27 -7.84 21.84
CA ARG A 192 -10.25 -8.99 22.74
C ARG A 192 -10.11 -8.43 24.15
N ALA A 193 -11.01 -8.83 25.05
CA ALA A 193 -11.04 -8.37 26.44
C ALA A 193 -9.75 -8.69 27.22
N ASP A 194 -8.96 -9.66 26.72
CA ASP A 194 -7.77 -10.21 27.40
C ASP A 194 -6.48 -9.95 26.59
N SER A 195 -6.14 -8.69 26.33
CA SER A 195 -4.82 -8.36 25.77
C SER A 195 -3.80 -8.21 26.90
N ASP A 196 -2.88 -9.17 26.98
CA ASP A 196 -1.72 -9.16 27.86
C ASP A 196 -1.04 -7.78 27.92
N THR A 197 -0.81 -7.31 29.14
CA THR A 197 -0.20 -6.01 29.45
C THR A 197 1.29 -6.02 29.09
N VAL A 198 1.62 -5.76 27.83
CA VAL A 198 2.99 -5.40 27.45
C VAL A 198 3.28 -3.98 27.98
N PRO A 199 4.41 -3.73 28.65
CA PRO A 199 4.78 -2.38 29.06
C PRO A 199 4.98 -1.50 27.82
N VAL A 200 4.05 -0.57 27.62
CA VAL A 200 4.08 0.38 26.51
C VAL A 200 5.11 1.47 26.83
N THR A 201 6.13 1.64 25.98
CA THR A 201 7.18 2.65 26.19
C THR A 201 6.86 4.02 25.58
N SER A 202 5.74 4.13 24.84
CA SER A 202 5.28 5.36 24.20
C SER A 202 3.98 5.86 24.82
N THR A 203 3.79 7.18 24.94
CA THR A 203 2.52 7.77 25.40
C THR A 203 1.51 7.85 24.25
N VAL A 204 0.31 7.31 24.42
CA VAL A 204 -0.78 7.45 23.44
C VAL A 204 -1.51 8.79 23.65
N PHE A 205 -1.59 9.62 22.61
CA PHE A 205 -2.32 10.89 22.64
C PHE A 205 -3.79 10.72 22.30
N SER A 206 -4.07 10.01 21.22
CA SER A 206 -5.42 9.79 20.72
C SER A 206 -5.50 8.45 19.99
N THR A 207 -6.71 7.90 19.97
CA THR A 207 -7.06 6.75 19.14
C THR A 207 -8.41 7.02 18.51
N GLU A 208 -8.47 6.86 17.19
CA GLU A 208 -9.66 7.11 16.38
C GLU A 208 -9.95 5.88 15.53
N LEU A 209 -11.22 5.52 15.40
CA LEU A 209 -11.66 4.41 14.57
C LEU A 209 -12.42 4.97 13.36
N HIS A 210 -11.92 4.69 12.16
CA HIS A 210 -12.48 5.16 10.90
C HIS A 210 -13.15 4.00 10.17
N LEU A 211 -14.46 3.85 10.37
CA LEU A 211 -15.26 2.80 9.72
C LEU A 211 -15.96 3.30 8.46
N GLU A 212 -16.27 4.60 8.41
CA GLU A 212 -17.04 5.19 7.32
C GLU A 212 -16.17 5.50 6.08
N PRO A 213 -16.81 5.67 4.90
CA PRO A 213 -16.16 6.24 3.74
C PRO A 213 -15.50 7.58 4.08
N GLY A 214 -14.31 7.79 3.53
CA GLY A 214 -13.55 9.01 3.72
C GLY A 214 -14.22 10.18 2.98
N PRO A 215 -13.81 11.42 3.28
CA PRO A 215 -14.24 12.55 2.47
C PRO A 215 -13.84 12.33 1.00
N PRO A 216 -14.58 12.93 0.04
CA PRO A 216 -14.14 12.98 -1.34
C PRO A 216 -12.75 13.60 -1.39
N TRP A 217 -11.85 12.97 -2.15
CA TRP A 217 -10.43 13.31 -2.09
C TRP A 217 -9.97 14.09 -3.33
N LEU A 218 -9.11 15.09 -3.09
CA LEU A 218 -8.49 15.99 -4.07
C LEU A 218 -9.42 16.54 -5.17
N ASP A 219 -10.12 17.61 -4.83
CA ASP A 219 -10.87 18.38 -5.83
C ASP A 219 -9.94 18.83 -6.98
N GLY A 220 -10.45 18.74 -8.19
CA GLY A 220 -9.72 19.06 -9.40
C GLY A 220 -8.74 18.00 -9.92
N ILE A 221 -8.43 16.92 -9.19
CA ILE A 221 -7.55 15.84 -9.71
C ILE A 221 -8.32 14.81 -10.52
N PHE A 222 -9.38 14.27 -9.95
CA PHE A 222 -10.18 13.24 -10.57
C PHE A 222 -11.32 13.86 -11.39
N ARG A 223 -11.70 13.21 -12.48
CA ARG A 223 -12.86 13.62 -13.29
C ARG A 223 -14.17 13.50 -12.51
N ASP A 224 -14.28 12.41 -11.75
CA ASP A 224 -15.41 12.12 -10.90
C ASP A 224 -15.02 12.24 -9.42
N THR A 225 -15.98 12.59 -8.58
CA THR A 225 -15.81 12.60 -7.13
C THR A 225 -15.79 11.17 -6.59
N TRP A 226 -14.65 10.73 -6.05
CA TRP A 226 -14.49 9.40 -5.46
C TRP A 226 -14.33 9.46 -3.95
N THR A 227 -14.96 8.49 -3.27
CA THR A 227 -14.72 8.17 -1.87
C THR A 227 -14.15 6.76 -1.75
N THR A 228 -13.46 6.50 -0.64
CA THR A 228 -12.84 5.21 -0.34
C THR A 228 -13.19 4.80 1.09
N ALA A 229 -13.41 3.51 1.33
CA ALA A 229 -14.10 3.02 2.52
C ALA A 229 -13.35 1.95 3.32
N LEU A 230 -12.11 1.60 2.99
CA LEU A 230 -11.38 0.58 3.73
C LEU A 230 -11.17 1.00 5.20
N PRO A 231 -11.72 0.27 6.20
CA PRO A 231 -11.67 0.67 7.60
C PRO A 231 -10.25 0.65 8.18
N TYR A 232 -9.97 1.53 9.13
CA TYR A 232 -8.72 1.53 9.88
C TYR A 232 -8.84 2.19 11.26
N LYS A 233 -7.93 1.84 12.17
CA LYS A 233 -7.73 2.52 13.45
C LYS A 233 -6.50 3.42 13.34
N SER A 234 -6.61 4.68 13.72
CA SER A 234 -5.53 5.64 13.81
C SER A 234 -5.12 5.83 15.27
N THR A 235 -3.83 5.78 15.57
CA THR A 235 -3.30 6.05 16.92
C THR A 235 -2.16 7.05 16.83
N LEU A 236 -2.27 8.18 17.51
CA LEU A 236 -1.17 9.14 17.66
C LEU A 236 -0.35 8.80 18.90
N ARG A 237 0.97 8.71 18.75
CA ARG A 237 1.89 8.37 19.84
C ARG A 237 3.00 9.40 19.98
N ALA A 238 3.29 9.77 21.22
CA ALA A 238 4.44 10.58 21.60
C ALA A 238 5.69 9.71 21.70
N LEU A 239 6.79 10.24 21.21
CA LEU A 239 8.13 9.69 21.37
C LEU A 239 8.96 10.64 22.25
N ASP A 240 9.97 10.08 22.93
CA ASP A 240 10.82 10.85 23.84
C ASP A 240 11.77 11.82 23.09
N GLU A 241 12.12 11.48 21.84
CA GLU A 241 13.04 12.23 20.99
C GLU A 241 12.45 12.47 19.59
N GLU A 242 13.09 13.36 18.84
CA GLU A 242 12.81 13.56 17.41
C GLU A 242 13.64 12.58 16.59
N TYR A 243 12.98 11.99 15.58
CA TYR A 243 13.63 11.09 14.63
C TYR A 243 13.43 11.60 13.21
N ASP A 244 14.41 11.31 12.36
CA ASP A 244 14.35 11.65 10.94
C ASP A 244 13.56 10.60 10.17
N LEU A 245 13.56 9.35 10.65
CA LEU A 245 12.94 8.21 10.00
C LEU A 245 12.28 7.28 11.02
N PHE A 246 11.25 6.59 10.55
CA PHE A 246 10.55 5.57 11.32
C PHE A 246 10.49 4.28 10.53
N LEU A 247 10.74 3.16 11.19
CA LEU A 247 10.50 1.83 10.62
C LEU A 247 9.50 1.08 11.48
N MET A 248 8.83 0.11 10.89
CA MET A 248 7.93 -0.79 11.61
C MET A 248 8.42 -2.23 11.51
N ASP A 249 8.49 -2.91 12.66
CA ASP A 249 8.77 -4.34 12.77
C ASP A 249 7.81 -4.98 13.77
N GLN A 250 6.83 -5.74 13.29
CA GLN A 250 5.75 -6.32 14.10
C GLN A 250 5.06 -5.31 15.02
N ASP A 251 5.41 -5.34 16.30
CA ASP A 251 4.87 -4.48 17.36
C ASP A 251 5.85 -3.40 17.82
N ARG A 252 6.81 -3.08 16.96
CA ARG A 252 7.90 -2.17 17.25
C ARG A 252 7.95 -1.04 16.25
N ILE A 253 8.12 0.17 16.79
CA ILE A 253 8.48 1.35 16.01
C ILE A 253 9.97 1.59 16.23
N ILE A 254 10.73 1.68 15.15
CA ILE A 254 12.16 1.96 15.20
C ILE A 254 12.35 3.40 14.73
N GLY A 255 12.70 4.29 15.65
CA GLY A 255 13.11 5.65 15.31
C GLY A 255 14.59 5.68 14.94
N LEU A 256 14.93 6.27 13.80
CA LEU A 256 16.32 6.51 13.40
C LEU A 256 16.59 8.01 13.34
N ARG A 257 17.71 8.41 13.94
CA ARG A 257 18.22 9.77 13.90
C ARG A 257 19.51 9.80 13.08
N THR A 258 19.48 10.57 12.02
CA THR A 258 20.61 10.78 11.10
C THR A 258 20.98 12.26 11.18
N SER A 259 21.69 12.65 12.24
CA SER A 259 22.21 14.01 12.32
C SER A 259 23.43 14.12 11.42
N GLU A 260 23.48 15.12 10.55
CA GLU A 260 24.70 15.45 9.79
C GLU A 260 25.84 15.93 10.70
N PHE A 261 25.50 16.43 11.89
CA PHE A 261 26.44 17.04 12.84
C PHE A 261 26.88 16.10 13.96
N ASP A 262 26.24 14.95 14.11
CA ASP A 262 26.61 13.91 15.06
C ASP A 262 26.87 12.61 14.28
N PRO A 263 28.13 12.17 14.15
CA PRO A 263 28.46 10.94 13.42
C PRO A 263 27.90 9.68 14.12
N SER A 264 27.35 9.80 15.32
CA SER A 264 26.65 8.71 15.97
C SER A 264 25.22 8.57 15.42
N HIS A 265 25.03 7.57 14.55
CA HIS A 265 23.69 7.11 14.20
C HIS A 265 23.03 6.49 15.44
N ARG A 266 21.93 7.09 15.92
CA ARG A 266 21.15 6.57 17.04
C ARG A 266 19.88 5.90 16.53
N MET A 267 19.66 4.68 17.00
CA MET A 267 18.47 3.89 16.75
C MET A 267 17.77 3.63 18.08
N THR A 268 16.49 3.98 18.16
CA THR A 268 15.66 3.72 19.34
C THR A 268 14.50 2.81 18.95
N VAL A 269 14.23 1.79 19.76
CA VAL A 269 13.16 0.83 19.53
C VAL A 269 12.07 1.05 20.57
N TYR A 270 10.85 1.34 20.09
CA TYR A 270 9.65 1.49 20.90
C TYR A 270 8.79 0.24 20.75
N THR A 271 8.28 -0.32 21.85
CA THR A 271 7.36 -1.46 21.87
C THR A 271 5.96 -0.99 22.25
N PHE A 272 4.93 -1.59 21.66
CA PHE A 272 3.54 -1.26 21.93
C PHE A 272 2.65 -2.47 22.19
#